data_AF-A0A441V0G3-F1
#
_entry.id   AF-A0A441V0G3-F1
#
_cell.length_a   1.000
_cell.length_b   1.000
_cell.length_c   1.000
_cell.angle_alpha   90.00
_cell.angle_beta   90.00
_cell.angle_gamma   90.00
#
_symmetry.space_group_name_H-M   'P 1'
#
loop_
_entity.id
_entity.type
_entity.pdbx_description
1 polymer ?
#
loop_
_entity_poly.entity_id
_entity_poly.type
_entity_poly.pdbx_seq_one_letter_code
_entity_poly.pdbx_strand_id
1 'polypeptide(L)' 'MPEIPPYEDSPPNVDAITDYDWRHRITYLRLFDAARDGADWREAVEIIFGFDVDAHPERAKRIYDSHLARARWM' A
#
# COMPACT_ATOMS: atom_id res chain seq x y z
N MET A 1 15.49 7.91 0.18
CA MET A 1 14.06 7.61 0.43
C MET A 1 14.00 6.66 1.63
N PRO A 2 12.98 6.71 2.50
CA PRO A 2 12.81 5.69 3.53
C PRO A 2 12.76 4.30 2.86
N GLU A 3 13.32 3.30 3.54
CA GLU A 3 13.32 1.92 3.08
C GLU A 3 11.88 1.40 2.92
N ILE A 4 11.62 0.65 1.84
CA ILE A 4 10.34 0.01 1.59
C ILE A 4 10.35 -1.32 2.36
N PRO A 5 9.54 -1.50 3.41
CA PRO A 5 9.49 -2.77 4.12
C PRO A 5 9.06 -3.89 3.18
N PRO A 6 9.52 -5.14 3.37
CA PRO A 6 8.98 -6.28 2.65
C PRO A 6 7.46 -6.38 2.86
N TYR A 7 6.73 -6.48 1.75
CA TYR A 7 5.27 -6.50 1.71
C TYR A 7 4.78 -7.70 0.89
N GLU A 8 3.59 -8.20 1.24
CA GLU A 8 2.85 -9.14 0.41
C GLU A 8 1.89 -8.39 -0.53
N ASP A 9 1.31 -9.11 -1.50
CA ASP A 9 0.32 -8.51 -2.41
C ASP A 9 -0.94 -7.99 -1.70
N SER A 10 -1.20 -8.47 -0.48
CA SER A 10 -2.29 -8.02 0.37
C SER A 10 -1.94 -8.12 1.85
N PRO A 11 -2.35 -7.15 2.68
CA PRO A 11 -2.22 -7.23 4.13
C PRO A 11 -3.08 -8.36 4.73
N PRO A 12 -2.80 -8.78 5.97
CA PRO A 12 -3.64 -9.74 6.69
C PRO A 12 -5.09 -9.27 6.80
N ASN A 13 -6.04 -10.14 6.42
CA ASN A 13 -7.47 -9.87 6.54
C ASN A 13 -8.00 -10.38 7.88
N VAL A 14 -7.62 -9.70 8.96
CA VAL A 14 -8.07 -10.01 10.34
C VAL A 14 -8.58 -8.74 11.03
N ASP A 15 -9.57 -8.89 11.90
CA ASP A 15 -10.19 -7.78 12.66
C ASP A 15 -9.38 -7.40 13.91
N ALA A 16 -8.07 -7.23 13.73
CA ALA A 16 -7.13 -6.81 14.75
C ALA A 16 -5.90 -6.19 14.09
N ILE A 17 -5.26 -5.23 14.77
CA ILE A 17 -3.96 -4.69 14.33
C ILE A 17 -2.89 -5.76 14.55
N THR A 18 -2.08 -6.01 13.54
CA THR A 18 -1.03 -7.03 13.53
C THR A 18 0.37 -6.40 13.49
N ASP A 19 1.40 -7.22 13.70
CA ASP A 19 2.79 -6.78 13.52
C ASP A 19 3.09 -6.34 12.08
N TYR A 20 2.36 -6.90 11.10
CA TYR A 20 2.42 -6.44 9.71
C TYR A 20 2.00 -4.97 9.63
N ASP A 21 0.91 -4.61 10.28
CA ASP A 21 0.39 -3.24 10.25
C ASP A 21 1.34 -2.26 10.94
N TRP A 22 1.93 -2.65 12.07
CA TRP A 22 2.93 -1.82 12.76
C TRP A 22 4.17 -1.55 11.91
N ARG A 23 4.63 -2.56 11.16
CA ARG A 23 5.74 -2.42 10.20
C ARG A 23 5.37 -1.49 9.05
N HIS A 24 4.14 -1.55 8.57
CA HIS A 24 3.66 -0.82 7.38
C HIS A 24 2.96 0.50 7.69
N ARG A 25 2.90 0.95 8.95
CA ARG A 25 2.19 2.19 9.35
C ARG A 25 2.55 3.42 8.49
N ILE A 26 3.82 3.57 8.12
CA ILE A 26 4.27 4.70 7.28
C ILE A 26 3.80 4.51 5.83
N THR A 27 3.84 3.29 5.31
CA THR A 27 3.29 2.92 4.00
C THR A 27 1.80 3.26 3.93
N TYR A 28 1.03 2.85 4.95
CA TYR A 28 -0.39 3.14 5.03
C TYR A 28 -0.69 4.65 5.10
N LEU A 29 0.02 5.40 5.94
CA LEU A 29 -0.16 6.86 6.03
C LEU A 29 0.12 7.55 4.68
N ARG A 30 1.21 7.19 4.01
CA ARG A 30 1.55 7.75 2.68
C ARG A 30 0.50 7.40 1.63
N LEU A 31 -0.01 6.17 1.66
CA LEU A 31 -1.03 5.71 0.72
C LEU A 31 -2.38 6.41 0.97
N PHE A 32 -2.74 6.59 2.23
CA PHE A 32 -3.95 7.30 2.65
C PHE A 32 -3.90 8.77 2.23
N ASP A 33 -2.78 9.45 2.47
CA ASP A 33 -2.57 10.85 2.05
C ASP A 33 -2.59 11.00 0.53
N ALA A 34 -1.88 10.13 -0.21
CA ALA A 34 -1.90 10.16 -1.68
C ALA A 34 -3.33 9.96 -2.23
N ALA A 35 -4.10 9.04 -1.66
CA ALA A 35 -5.49 8.82 -2.06
C ALA A 35 -6.40 10.01 -1.70
N ARG A 36 -6.18 10.66 -0.56
CA ARG A 36 -6.91 11.87 -0.12
C ARG A 36 -6.64 13.05 -1.05
N ASP A 37 -5.40 13.19 -1.51
CA ASP A 37 -4.96 14.26 -2.41
C ASP A 37 -5.28 13.97 -3.89
N GLY A 38 -5.87 12.80 -4.19
CA GLY A 38 -6.32 12.43 -5.54
C GLY A 38 -5.19 12.02 -6.48
N ALA A 39 -4.05 11.56 -5.95
CA ALA A 39 -2.92 11.08 -6.74
C ALA A 39 -3.29 9.83 -7.58
N ASP A 40 -2.62 9.62 -8.71
CA ASP A 40 -2.79 8.38 -9.49
C ASP A 40 -2.29 7.20 -8.65
N TRP A 41 -3.12 6.16 -8.59
CA TRP A 41 -2.79 4.94 -7.88
C TRP A 41 -1.53 4.26 -8.45
N ARG A 42 -1.25 4.42 -9.75
CA ARG A 42 -0.05 3.87 -10.39
C ARG A 42 1.21 4.50 -9.82
N GLU A 43 1.25 5.83 -9.80
CA GLU A 43 2.36 6.59 -9.23
C GLU A 43 2.53 6.26 -7.73
N ALA A 44 1.42 6.14 -6.99
CA ALA A 44 1.47 5.73 -5.60
C ALA A 44 2.12 4.35 -5.43
N VAL A 45 1.78 3.36 -6.27
CA VAL A 45 2.38 2.02 -6.22
C VAL A 45 3.87 2.04 -6.57
N GLU A 46 4.27 2.74 -7.63
CA GLU A 46 5.68 2.85 -8.02
C GLU A 46 6.52 3.51 -6.92
N ILE A 47 6.04 4.61 -6.33
CA ILE A 47 6.80 5.40 -5.36
C ILE A 47 6.78 4.78 -3.95
N ILE A 48 5.66 4.19 -3.54
CA ILE A 48 5.47 3.68 -2.17
C ILE A 48 5.94 2.23 -2.05
N PHE A 49 5.71 1.41 -3.08
CA PHE A 49 6.02 -0.02 -3.08
C PHE A 49 7.21 -0.39 -3.99
N GLY A 50 7.72 0.54 -4.81
CA GLY A 50 8.84 0.26 -5.71
C GLY A 50 8.48 -0.77 -6.78
N PHE A 51 7.20 -0.85 -7.14
CA PHE A 51 6.65 -1.90 -7.99
C PHE A 51 6.40 -1.39 -9.40
N ASP A 52 6.90 -2.10 -10.41
CA ASP A 52 6.67 -1.78 -11.82
C ASP A 52 5.22 -2.09 -12.22
N VAL A 53 4.43 -1.03 -12.37
CA VAL A 53 2.99 -1.12 -12.68
C VAL A 53 2.74 -1.49 -14.13
N ASP A 54 3.65 -1.19 -15.05
CA ASP A 54 3.50 -1.48 -16.47
C ASP A 54 3.80 -2.95 -16.77
N ALA A 55 4.76 -3.54 -16.06
CA ALA A 55 5.06 -4.96 -16.16
C ALA A 55 3.92 -5.85 -15.62
N HIS A 56 3.25 -5.42 -14.53
CA HIS A 56 2.25 -6.23 -13.83
C HIS A 56 1.04 -5.41 -13.32
N PRO A 57 0.24 -4.81 -14.22
CA PRO A 57 -0.80 -3.83 -13.85
C PRO A 57 -1.89 -4.40 -12.93
N GLU A 58 -2.32 -5.63 -13.16
CA GLU A 58 -3.33 -6.28 -12.32
C GLU A 58 -2.82 -6.56 -10.90
N ARG A 59 -1.52 -6.89 -10.77
CA ARG A 59 -0.90 -7.13 -9.46
C ARG A 59 -0.68 -5.81 -8.73
N ALA A 60 -0.21 -4.79 -9.42
CA ALA A 60 -0.08 -3.43 -8.89
C ALA A 60 -1.41 -2.91 -8.34
N LYS A 61 -2.51 -3.09 -9.10
CA LYS A 61 -3.84 -2.65 -8.67
C LYS A 61 -4.31 -3.36 -7.41
N ARG A 62 -4.04 -4.67 -7.28
CA ARG A 62 -4.35 -5.44 -6.07
C ARG A 62 -3.54 -4.98 -4.86
N ILE A 63 -2.25 -4.70 -5.04
CA ILE A 63 -1.39 -4.14 -3.98
C ILE A 63 -2.00 -2.81 -3.51
N TYR A 64 -2.29 -1.89 -4.44
CA TYR A 64 -2.90 -0.61 -4.11
C TYR A 64 -4.22 -0.75 -3.35
N ASP A 65 -5.19 -1.48 -3.92
CA ASP A 65 -6.54 -1.56 -3.36
C ASP A 65 -6.57 -2.20 -1.98
N SER A 66 -5.82 -3.30 -1.80
CA SER A 66 -5.81 -4.04 -0.54
C SER A 66 -5.11 -3.28 0.59
N HIS A 67 -3.99 -2.63 0.30
CA HIS A 67 -3.28 -1.82 1.29
C HIS A 67 -4.03 -0.53 1.60
N LEU A 68 -4.68 0.10 0.63
CA LEU A 68 -5.50 1.29 0.86
C LEU A 68 -6.76 0.94 1.66
N ALA A 69 -7.39 -0.20 1.38
CA ALA A 69 -8.51 -0.68 2.18
C ALA A 69 -8.10 -0.93 3.62
N ARG A 70 -6.94 -1.55 3.86
CA ARG A 70 -6.41 -1.76 5.21
C ARG A 70 -6.07 -0.44 5.90
N ALA A 71 -5.44 0.50 5.20
CA ALA A 71 -5.13 1.84 5.71
C ALA A 71 -6.38 2.65 6.08
N ARG A 72 -7.53 2.40 5.43
CA ARG A 72 -8.82 3.04 5.75
C ARG A 72 -9.57 2.37 6.90
N TRP A 73 -9.32 1.08 7.13
CA TRP A 73 -9.91 0.33 8.24
C TRP A 73 -9.21 0.65 9.56
N MET A 74 -7.88 0.83 9.52
CA MET A 74 -7.07 1.31 10.64
C MET A 74 -7.38 2.76 10.98
#